data_AF-A0A9P3PBQ0-F1
#
_entry.id   AF-A0A9P3PBQ0-F1
#
_cell.length_a   1.000
_cell.length_b   1.000
_cell.length_c   1.000
_cell.angle_alpha   90.00
_cell.angle_beta   90.00
_cell.angle_gamma   90.00
#
_symmetry.space_group_name_H-M   'P 1'
#
loop_
_entity.id
_entity.type
_entity.pdbx_description
1 polymer ?
#
loop_
_entity_poly.entity_id
_entity_poly.type
_entity_poly.pdbx_seq_one_letter_code
_entity_poly.pdbx_strand_id
1 'polypeptide(L)'
;MSAITVALRTLWTPAACPVDLLPYLAWALSVDRWDKDWPAERKIAAIQQSYWLHRRKGTRAAVRRVIEDMGFSATFAEWFDVGDEPGTFRLEVDVNEVGLTPKTLDELNRLIGDAKPVSRHLAQLKIAASSRGTAWIGSCVFDGEIITVYPQDYKPDDSIYYDEMANYDGNYHYSGG
;
A
#
# COMPACT_ATOMS: atom_id res chain seq x y z
N MET A 1 36.38 10.33 -48.32
CA MET A 1 34.97 9.84 -48.27
C MET A 1 34.71 9.39 -46.84
N SER A 2 33.89 10.12 -46.09
CA SER A 2 33.57 9.74 -44.71
C SER A 2 32.56 8.59 -44.74
N ALA A 3 32.93 7.43 -44.18
CA ALA A 3 32.00 6.33 -44.01
C ALA A 3 31.05 6.69 -42.85
N ILE A 4 29.78 6.95 -43.15
CA ILE A 4 28.76 7.14 -42.11
C ILE A 4 28.58 5.80 -41.40
N THR A 5 28.93 5.74 -40.12
CA THR A 5 28.71 4.56 -39.27
C THR A 5 27.22 4.38 -39.02
N VAL A 6 26.60 3.49 -39.78
CA VAL A 6 25.18 3.15 -39.65
C VAL A 6 25.02 1.99 -38.67
N ALA A 7 24.74 2.31 -37.40
CA ALA A 7 24.62 1.32 -36.32
C ALA A 7 23.19 0.76 -36.16
N LEU A 8 22.46 0.46 -37.24
CA LEU A 8 21.03 0.07 -37.17
C LEU A 8 20.74 -1.12 -36.24
N ARG A 9 21.69 -2.05 -36.10
CA ARG A 9 21.57 -3.20 -35.17
C ARG A 9 21.40 -2.80 -33.70
N THR A 10 21.91 -1.62 -33.31
CA THR A 10 21.81 -1.17 -31.91
C THR A 10 20.40 -0.72 -31.56
N LEU A 11 19.59 -0.30 -32.55
CA LEU A 11 18.22 0.16 -32.35
C LEU A 11 17.29 -0.94 -31.83
N TRP A 12 17.57 -2.20 -32.17
CA TRP A 12 16.80 -3.37 -31.71
C TRP A 12 17.36 -4.01 -30.43
N THR A 13 18.47 -3.50 -29.90
CA THR A 13 19.11 -4.03 -28.70
C THR A 13 18.84 -3.07 -27.53
N PRO A 14 17.97 -3.42 -26.55
CA PRO A 14 17.55 -2.47 -25.51
C PRO A 14 18.70 -1.78 -24.77
N ALA A 15 19.76 -2.53 -24.44
CA ALA A 15 20.92 -2.00 -23.71
C ALA A 15 21.88 -1.15 -24.58
N ALA A 16 21.82 -1.27 -25.91
CA ALA A 16 22.68 -0.52 -26.83
C ALA A 16 21.93 0.55 -27.63
N CYS A 17 20.59 0.61 -27.50
CA CYS A 17 19.75 1.57 -28.17
C CYS A 17 19.91 2.96 -27.50
N PRO A 18 20.09 4.05 -28.27
CA PRO A 18 20.09 5.40 -27.72
C PRO A 18 18.83 5.66 -26.88
N VAL A 19 19.00 6.29 -25.71
CA VAL A 19 17.92 6.48 -24.73
C VAL A 19 16.70 7.20 -25.32
N ASP A 20 16.94 8.17 -26.19
CA ASP A 20 15.90 8.95 -26.87
C ASP A 20 15.06 8.11 -27.83
N LEU A 21 15.58 6.97 -28.28
CA LEU A 21 14.91 6.06 -29.19
C LEU A 21 14.21 4.88 -28.49
N LEU A 22 14.46 4.70 -27.19
CA LEU A 22 13.80 3.66 -26.38
C LEU A 22 12.27 3.73 -26.41
N PRO A 23 11.60 4.91 -26.44
CA PRO A 23 10.13 4.96 -26.53
C PRO A 23 9.59 4.30 -27.81
N TYR A 24 10.30 4.44 -28.93
CA TYR A 24 9.90 3.81 -30.20
C TYR A 24 10.14 2.30 -30.17
N LEU A 25 11.24 1.86 -29.56
CA LEU A 25 11.51 0.44 -29.36
C LEU A 25 10.46 -0.19 -28.43
N ALA A 26 10.10 0.49 -27.34
CA ALA A 26 9.06 0.06 -26.42
C ALA A 26 7.69 -0.05 -27.10
N TRP A 27 7.35 0.93 -27.94
CA TRP A 27 6.15 0.88 -28.77
C TRP A 27 6.16 -0.30 -29.75
N ALA A 28 7.27 -0.50 -30.47
CA ALA A 28 7.42 -1.61 -31.43
C ALA A 28 7.31 -2.99 -30.77
N LEU A 29 7.68 -3.08 -29.49
CA LEU A 29 7.59 -4.29 -28.67
C LEU A 29 6.32 -4.35 -27.81
N SER A 30 5.36 -3.44 -28.00
CA SER A 30 4.08 -3.37 -27.28
C SER A 30 4.24 -3.40 -25.75
N VAL A 31 5.21 -2.67 -25.21
CA VAL A 31 5.41 -2.58 -23.75
C VAL A 31 4.17 -1.97 -23.08
N ASP A 32 3.54 -2.71 -22.17
CA ASP A 32 2.23 -2.36 -21.59
C ASP A 32 2.26 -1.09 -20.70
N ARG A 33 3.35 -0.86 -19.96
CA ARG A 33 3.53 0.31 -19.08
C ARG A 33 4.81 1.06 -19.43
N TRP A 34 4.68 2.37 -19.65
CA TRP A 34 5.80 3.23 -19.99
C TRP A 34 5.66 4.60 -19.33
N ASP A 35 6.79 5.14 -18.87
CA ASP A 35 6.88 6.50 -18.36
C ASP A 35 8.09 7.19 -18.98
N LYS A 36 7.86 8.39 -19.52
CA LYS A 36 8.90 9.20 -20.14
C LYS A 36 9.93 9.70 -19.12
N ASP A 37 9.54 9.82 -17.86
CA ASP A 37 10.37 10.39 -16.79
C ASP A 37 11.16 9.29 -16.05
N TRP A 38 11.01 8.01 -16.44
CA TRP A 38 11.83 6.92 -15.91
C TRP A 38 13.31 7.06 -16.27
N PRO A 39 14.21 6.65 -15.36
CA PRO A 39 15.63 6.51 -15.67
C PRO A 39 15.83 5.50 -16.81
N ALA A 40 16.90 5.68 -17.58
CA ALA A 40 17.20 4.84 -18.75
C ALA A 40 17.23 3.34 -18.40
N GLU A 41 17.78 2.98 -17.25
CA GLU A 41 17.85 1.59 -16.77
C GLU A 41 16.45 0.97 -16.62
N ARG A 42 15.49 1.72 -16.05
CA ARG A 42 14.11 1.23 -15.89
C ARG A 42 13.40 1.10 -17.22
N LYS A 43 13.63 2.03 -18.16
CA LYS A 43 13.14 1.94 -19.54
C LYS A 43 13.65 0.70 -20.25
N ILE A 44 14.95 0.42 -20.15
CA ILE A 44 15.59 -0.77 -20.73
C ILE A 44 15.02 -2.05 -20.10
N ALA A 45 14.91 -2.08 -18.77
CA ALA A 45 14.36 -3.23 -18.06
C ALA A 45 12.92 -3.53 -18.46
N ALA A 46 12.06 -2.50 -18.61
CA ALA A 46 10.68 -2.68 -19.07
C ALA A 46 10.62 -3.31 -20.48
N ILE A 47 11.49 -2.87 -21.39
CA ILE A 47 11.58 -3.45 -22.74
C ILE A 47 12.07 -4.90 -22.70
N GLN A 48 13.10 -5.21 -21.92
CA GLN A 48 13.63 -6.57 -21.82
C GLN A 48 12.62 -7.54 -21.21
N GLN A 49 11.81 -7.07 -20.26
CA GLN A 49 10.81 -7.88 -19.58
C GLN A 49 9.53 -8.11 -20.41
N SER A 50 9.22 -7.23 -21.37
CA SER A 50 7.98 -7.34 -22.16
C SER A 50 7.85 -8.68 -22.87
N TYR A 51 8.95 -9.23 -23.39
CA TYR A 51 8.95 -10.53 -24.04
C TYR A 51 8.56 -11.68 -23.09
N TRP A 52 9.09 -11.66 -21.86
CA TRP A 52 8.75 -12.65 -20.84
C TRP A 52 7.27 -12.57 -20.47
N LEU A 53 6.75 -11.34 -20.33
CA LEU A 53 5.37 -11.07 -19.98
C LEU A 53 4.42 -11.50 -21.11
N HIS A 54 4.69 -11.10 -22.34
CA HIS A 54 3.87 -11.46 -23.52
C HIS A 54 3.77 -12.96 -23.72
N ARG A 55 4.85 -13.72 -23.51
CA ARG A 55 4.81 -15.19 -23.58
C ARG A 55 3.98 -15.85 -22.48
N ARG A 56 3.67 -15.13 -21.40
CA ARG A 56 2.99 -15.66 -20.20
C ARG A 56 1.68 -14.96 -19.90
N LYS A 57 1.22 -14.04 -20.75
CA LYS A 57 -0.12 -13.44 -20.65
C LYS A 57 -1.15 -14.56 -20.51
N GLY A 58 -2.09 -14.38 -19.60
CA GLY A 58 -3.06 -15.39 -19.23
C GLY A 58 -2.66 -16.28 -18.05
N THR A 59 -1.48 -16.09 -17.44
CA THR A 59 -1.04 -16.88 -16.28
C THR A 59 -1.04 -16.05 -14.99
N ARG A 60 -1.18 -16.71 -13.84
CA ARG A 60 -1.01 -16.05 -12.53
C ARG A 60 0.36 -15.37 -12.40
N ALA A 61 1.39 -15.95 -13.00
CA ALA A 61 2.74 -15.39 -12.99
C ALA A 61 2.81 -14.05 -13.73
N ALA A 62 2.12 -13.91 -14.87
CA ALA A 62 2.03 -12.63 -15.56
C ALA A 62 1.25 -11.59 -14.75
N VAL A 63 0.10 -11.96 -14.19
CA VAL A 63 -0.70 -11.05 -13.34
C VAL A 63 0.09 -10.61 -12.11
N ARG A 64 0.79 -11.53 -11.43
CA ARG A 64 1.67 -11.19 -10.31
C ARG A 64 2.76 -10.22 -10.74
N ARG A 65 3.40 -10.47 -11.88
CA ARG A 65 4.51 -9.65 -12.35
C ARG A 65 4.10 -8.20 -12.64
N VAL A 66 2.97 -7.98 -13.29
CA VAL A 66 2.51 -6.60 -13.57
C VAL A 66 2.17 -5.83 -12.29
N ILE A 67 1.68 -6.51 -11.25
CA ILE A 67 1.42 -5.93 -9.93
C ILE A 67 2.74 -5.60 -9.21
N GLU A 68 3.71 -6.51 -9.25
CA GLU A 68 5.05 -6.28 -8.69
C GLU A 68 5.79 -5.12 -9.39
N ASP A 69 5.64 -4.96 -10.70
CA ASP A 69 6.25 -3.84 -11.45
C ASP A 69 5.67 -2.47 -11.02
N MET A 70 4.49 -2.45 -10.40
CA MET A 70 3.91 -1.27 -9.74
C MET A 70 4.43 -1.02 -8.33
N GLY A 71 5.22 -1.93 -7.76
CA GLY A 71 5.72 -1.87 -6.38
C GLY A 71 4.75 -2.46 -5.36
N PHE A 72 3.76 -3.23 -5.81
CA PHE A 72 2.75 -3.88 -4.99
C PHE A 72 3.02 -5.38 -4.89
N SER A 73 2.30 -6.08 -4.02
CA SER A 73 2.36 -7.55 -3.95
C SER A 73 0.98 -8.17 -4.15
N ALA A 74 0.95 -9.43 -4.60
CA ALA A 74 -0.29 -10.10 -5.01
C ALA A 74 -0.43 -11.52 -4.44
N THR A 75 -1.56 -11.77 -3.80
CA THR A 75 -1.99 -13.09 -3.32
C THR A 75 -3.23 -13.55 -4.10
N PHE A 76 -3.24 -14.82 -4.50
CA PHE A 76 -4.32 -15.41 -5.29
C PHE A 76 -5.04 -16.47 -4.47
N ALA A 77 -6.36 -16.55 -4.62
CA ALA A 77 -7.16 -17.68 -4.17
C ALA A 77 -8.02 -18.16 -5.33
N GLU A 78 -8.00 -19.46 -5.63
CA GLU A 78 -8.81 -20.02 -6.72
C GLU A 78 -10.18 -20.44 -6.22
N TRP A 79 -11.14 -20.53 -7.15
CA TRP A 79 -12.51 -20.93 -6.84
C TRP A 79 -12.61 -22.26 -6.07
N PHE A 80 -11.73 -23.23 -6.36
CA PHE A 80 -11.73 -24.52 -5.67
C PHE A 80 -11.16 -24.47 -4.25
N ASP A 81 -10.40 -23.42 -3.90
CA ASP A 81 -9.86 -23.23 -2.56
C ASP A 81 -10.90 -22.55 -1.64
N VAL A 82 -11.77 -21.71 -2.21
CA VAL A 82 -12.71 -20.84 -1.45
C VAL A 82 -14.19 -21.15 -1.70
N GLY A 83 -14.52 -22.08 -2.59
CA GLY A 83 -15.89 -22.47 -2.91
C GLY A 83 -16.65 -21.49 -3.82
N ASP A 84 -15.95 -20.75 -4.69
CA ASP A 84 -16.58 -19.83 -5.66
C ASP A 84 -17.06 -20.54 -6.94
N GLU A 85 -17.69 -19.79 -7.84
CA GLU A 85 -18.09 -20.26 -9.17
C GLU A 85 -16.89 -20.79 -9.96
N PRO A 86 -17.00 -21.99 -10.58
CA PRO A 86 -15.94 -22.56 -11.39
C PRO A 86 -15.45 -21.62 -12.48
N GLY A 87 -14.13 -21.47 -12.59
CA GLY A 87 -13.54 -20.55 -13.58
C GLY A 87 -13.21 -19.16 -13.03
N THR A 88 -13.46 -18.91 -11.75
CA THR A 88 -13.14 -17.63 -11.11
C THR A 88 -11.92 -17.68 -10.20
N PHE A 89 -11.39 -16.50 -9.86
CA PHE A 89 -10.35 -16.35 -8.86
C PHE A 89 -10.53 -15.04 -8.09
N ARG A 90 -9.98 -14.99 -6.88
CA ARG A 90 -9.87 -13.79 -6.07
C ARG A 90 -8.42 -13.31 -6.05
N LEU A 91 -8.24 -12.00 -6.03
CA LEU A 91 -6.94 -11.35 -6.00
C LEU A 91 -6.90 -10.36 -4.85
N GLU A 92 -5.91 -10.51 -3.97
CA GLU A 92 -5.59 -9.53 -2.94
C GLU A 92 -4.29 -8.82 -3.30
N VAL A 93 -4.35 -7.50 -3.39
CA VAL A 93 -3.22 -6.62 -3.72
C VAL A 93 -2.85 -5.80 -2.49
N ASP A 94 -1.62 -5.95 -2.00
CA ASP A 94 -1.07 -5.09 -0.96
C ASP A 94 -0.35 -3.91 -1.61
N VAL A 95 -0.83 -2.69 -1.33
CA VAL A 95 -0.33 -1.45 -1.94
C VAL A 95 0.78 -0.76 -1.13
N ASN A 96 1.28 -1.38 -0.06
CA ASN A 96 2.37 -0.86 0.76
C ASN A 96 2.18 0.63 1.16
N GLU A 97 3.27 1.33 1.47
CA GLU A 97 3.29 2.77 1.81
C GLU A 97 3.20 3.69 0.58
N VAL A 98 3.21 3.14 -0.65
CA VAL A 98 3.10 3.92 -1.89
C VAL A 98 1.74 4.61 -1.97
N GLY A 99 0.73 4.03 -1.32
CA GLY A 99 -0.65 4.51 -1.33
C GLY A 99 -1.36 4.23 -2.64
N LEU A 100 -2.68 4.40 -2.63
CA LEU A 100 -3.53 4.19 -3.80
C LEU A 100 -4.17 5.52 -4.22
N THR A 101 -3.82 6.02 -5.40
CA THR A 101 -4.56 7.12 -6.05
C THR A 101 -5.58 6.53 -7.03
N PRO A 102 -6.67 7.24 -7.38
CA PRO A 102 -7.63 6.78 -8.40
C PRO A 102 -6.93 6.41 -9.72
N LYS A 103 -5.97 7.22 -10.16
CA LYS A 103 -5.18 6.96 -11.36
C LYS A 103 -4.35 5.67 -11.25
N THR A 104 -3.77 5.41 -10.09
CA THR A 104 -2.99 4.17 -9.86
C THR A 104 -3.90 2.94 -9.83
N LEU A 105 -5.11 3.07 -9.27
CA LEU A 105 -6.12 2.01 -9.27
C LEU A 105 -6.61 1.68 -10.69
N ASP A 106 -6.89 2.69 -11.51
CA ASP A 106 -7.29 2.49 -12.90
C ASP A 106 -6.21 1.77 -13.70
N GLU A 107 -4.94 2.18 -13.50
CA GLU A 107 -3.80 1.52 -14.14
C GLU A 107 -3.61 0.07 -13.66
N LEU A 108 -3.79 -0.18 -12.37
CA LEU A 108 -3.76 -1.52 -11.79
C LEU A 108 -4.83 -2.42 -12.44
N ASN A 109 -6.06 -1.93 -12.52
CA ASN A 109 -7.17 -2.65 -13.15
C ASN A 109 -6.91 -2.92 -14.63
N ARG A 110 -6.38 -1.93 -15.36
CA ARG A 110 -6.00 -2.09 -16.78
C ARG A 110 -4.96 -3.19 -16.96
N LEU A 111 -3.85 -3.13 -16.20
CA LEU A 111 -2.76 -4.09 -16.32
C LEU A 111 -3.17 -5.51 -15.89
N ILE A 112 -3.98 -5.65 -14.84
CA ILE A 112 -4.55 -6.95 -14.46
C ILE A 112 -5.46 -7.47 -15.59
N GLY A 113 -6.28 -6.60 -16.18
CA GLY A 113 -7.15 -6.93 -17.32
C GLY A 113 -6.37 -7.45 -18.53
N ASP A 114 -5.26 -6.79 -18.87
CA ASP A 114 -4.39 -7.15 -20.00
C ASP A 114 -3.59 -8.43 -19.76
N ALA A 115 -3.23 -8.70 -18.49
CA ALA A 115 -2.42 -9.87 -18.12
C ALA A 115 -3.24 -11.13 -17.80
N LYS A 116 -4.49 -10.99 -17.33
CA LYS A 116 -5.32 -12.14 -16.93
C LYS A 116 -5.83 -12.91 -18.15
N PRO A 117 -6.12 -14.21 -18.01
CA PRO A 117 -6.73 -14.97 -19.12
C PRO A 117 -8.18 -14.52 -19.31
N VAL A 118 -8.60 -14.34 -20.56
CA VAL A 118 -9.96 -13.88 -20.92
C VAL A 118 -11.05 -14.85 -20.44
N SER A 119 -10.74 -16.15 -20.40
CA SER A 119 -11.65 -17.21 -19.94
C SER A 119 -11.76 -17.35 -18.42
N ARG A 120 -10.99 -16.58 -17.63
CA ARG A 120 -11.11 -16.57 -16.17
C ARG A 120 -11.57 -15.21 -15.68
N HIS A 121 -12.54 -15.23 -14.78
CA HIS A 121 -13.16 -14.01 -14.27
C HIS A 121 -12.69 -13.73 -12.85
N LEU A 122 -12.47 -12.44 -12.56
CA LEU A 122 -12.08 -11.99 -11.23
C LEU A 122 -13.36 -11.88 -10.41
N ALA A 123 -13.55 -12.78 -9.45
CA ALA A 123 -14.72 -12.73 -8.55
C ALA A 123 -14.59 -11.60 -7.54
N GLN A 124 -13.37 -11.34 -7.06
CA GLN A 124 -13.10 -10.31 -6.06
C GLN A 124 -11.70 -9.73 -6.22
N LEU A 125 -11.60 -8.40 -6.15
CA LEU A 125 -10.35 -7.66 -5.96
C LEU A 125 -10.36 -7.03 -4.58
N LYS A 126 -9.44 -7.45 -3.71
CA LYS A 126 -9.25 -6.86 -2.38
C LYS A 126 -7.98 -6.03 -2.40
N ILE A 127 -8.05 -4.80 -1.91
CA ILE A 127 -6.89 -3.91 -1.80
C ILE A 127 -6.58 -3.74 -0.32
N ALA A 128 -5.41 -4.19 0.09
CA ALA A 128 -4.89 -4.00 1.43
C ALA A 128 -3.92 -2.83 1.44
N ALA A 129 -4.16 -1.84 2.30
CA ALA A 129 -3.24 -0.74 2.54
C ALA A 129 -2.92 -0.72 4.03
N SER A 130 -1.64 -0.56 4.35
CA SER A 130 -1.19 -0.38 5.74
C SER A 130 -0.45 0.95 5.86
N SER A 131 -0.67 1.64 6.98
CA SER A 131 0.04 2.87 7.32
C SER A 131 0.63 2.71 8.71
N ARG A 132 1.90 3.08 8.86
CA ARG A 132 2.60 3.07 10.15
C ARG A 132 2.70 4.50 10.65
N GLY A 133 2.35 4.72 11.91
CA GLY A 133 2.42 6.02 12.56
C GLY A 133 2.72 5.87 14.04
N THR A 134 3.30 6.91 14.64
CA THR A 134 3.58 6.96 16.07
C THR A 134 2.39 7.60 16.78
N ALA A 135 1.77 6.86 17.70
CA ALA A 135 0.73 7.40 18.57
C ALA A 135 1.37 7.85 19.90
N TRP A 136 1.26 9.13 20.21
CA TRP A 136 1.68 9.67 21.51
C TRP A 136 0.49 9.63 22.46
N ILE A 137 0.65 8.94 23.59
CA ILE A 137 -0.36 8.87 24.66
C ILE A 137 0.17 9.65 25.86
N GLY A 138 -0.62 10.60 26.34
CA GLY A 138 -0.34 11.36 27.56
C GLY A 138 -1.42 11.09 28.62
N SER A 139 -1.02 11.09 29.89
CA SER A 139 -1.93 11.04 31.04
C SER A 139 -1.56 12.16 32.00
N CYS A 140 -2.57 12.76 32.63
CA CYS A 140 -2.39 13.68 33.75
C CYS A 140 -3.19 13.16 34.93
N VAL A 141 -2.61 13.26 36.13
CA VAL A 141 -3.27 12.93 37.39
C VAL A 141 -3.37 14.23 38.18
N PHE A 142 -4.57 14.58 38.60
CA PHE A 142 -4.79 15.69 39.52
C PHE A 142 -5.01 15.11 40.90
N ASP A 143 -4.24 15.60 41.86
CA ASP A 143 -4.44 15.33 43.28
C ASP A 143 -4.80 16.65 43.95
N GLY A 144 -5.76 16.59 44.87
CA GLY A 144 -6.35 17.77 45.50
C GLY A 144 -6.62 17.50 46.97
N GLU A 145 -6.08 18.34 47.84
CA GLU A 145 -6.32 18.30 49.28
C GLU A 145 -7.16 19.52 49.69
N ILE A 146 -8.20 19.31 50.48
CA ILE A 146 -8.98 20.39 51.10
C ILE A 146 -8.52 20.55 52.54
N ILE A 147 -7.90 21.68 52.87
CA ILE A 147 -7.46 22.01 54.24
C ILE A 147 -8.34 23.14 54.78
N THR A 148 -9.03 22.87 55.88
CA THR A 148 -9.79 23.88 56.63
C THR A 148 -8.89 24.52 57.69
N VAL A 149 -8.68 25.84 57.62
CA VAL A 149 -7.86 26.59 58.59
C VAL A 149 -8.78 27.25 59.62
N TYR A 150 -8.54 26.95 60.90
CA TYR A 150 -9.27 27.53 62.02
C TYR A 150 -8.48 28.64 62.73
N PRO A 151 -9.16 29.61 63.39
CA PRO A 151 -8.52 30.63 64.24
C PRO A 151 -7.78 30.01 65.46
N GLN A 152 -6.76 30.70 66.00
CA GLN A 152 -5.90 30.16 67.07
C GLN A 152 -6.63 29.68 68.34
N ASP A 153 -7.76 30.28 68.69
CA ASP A 153 -8.52 29.95 69.90
C ASP A 153 -9.63 28.92 69.68
N TYR A 154 -9.78 28.39 68.45
CA TYR A 154 -10.82 27.41 68.10
C TYR A 154 -10.24 26.00 68.11
N LYS A 155 -10.73 25.16 69.01
CA LYS A 155 -10.47 23.72 69.01
C LYS A 155 -11.62 23.03 68.23
N PRO A 156 -11.39 22.53 67.01
CA PRO A 156 -12.39 21.72 66.32
C PRO A 156 -12.63 20.43 67.10
N ASP A 157 -13.84 19.89 67.01
CA ASP A 157 -14.16 18.54 67.43
C ASP A 157 -13.40 17.56 66.51
N ASP A 158 -12.81 16.48 67.04
CA ASP A 158 -11.97 15.52 66.28
C ASP A 158 -12.77 14.70 65.24
N SER A 159 -14.02 15.07 65.00
CA SER A 159 -14.93 14.46 64.05
C SER A 159 -14.62 14.95 62.63
N ILE A 160 -13.89 14.12 61.87
CA ILE A 160 -13.78 14.27 60.43
C ILE A 160 -15.18 14.08 59.84
N TYR A 161 -15.83 15.17 59.42
CA TYR A 161 -17.10 15.10 58.68
C TYR A 161 -16.81 14.88 57.20
N TYR A 162 -17.00 13.64 56.74
CA TYR A 162 -17.12 13.31 55.33
C TYR A 162 -18.57 13.58 54.90
N ASP A 163 -18.80 14.59 54.06
CA ASP A 163 -20.15 15.03 53.63
C ASP A 163 -20.81 14.07 52.61
N GLU A 164 -20.22 12.92 52.31
CA GLU A 164 -20.74 11.93 51.32
C GLU A 164 -21.09 12.51 49.93
N MET A 165 -20.79 13.78 49.65
CA MET A 165 -21.09 14.41 48.39
C MET A 165 -20.02 13.99 47.38
N ALA A 166 -20.26 12.84 46.76
CA ALA A 166 -19.55 12.41 45.58
C ALA A 166 -19.80 13.45 44.47
N ASN A 167 -18.81 14.31 44.21
CA ASN A 167 -18.81 15.11 43.01
C ASN A 167 -18.69 14.15 41.82
N TYR A 168 -19.79 13.99 41.11
CA TYR A 168 -19.97 13.05 40.02
C TYR A 168 -19.20 13.56 38.79
N ASP A 169 -17.89 13.29 38.74
CA ASP A 169 -17.17 13.17 37.48
C ASP A 169 -16.69 11.73 37.35
N GLY A 170 -17.17 11.06 36.31
CA GLY A 170 -17.42 9.62 36.28
C GLY A 170 -16.19 8.74 36.08
N ASN A 171 -15.17 8.82 36.94
CA ASN A 171 -14.00 7.94 36.83
C ASN A 171 -13.19 7.74 38.13
N TYR A 172 -13.82 7.27 39.21
CA TYR A 172 -13.09 6.82 40.40
C TYR A 172 -13.41 5.35 40.73
N HIS A 173 -12.38 4.50 40.65
CA HIS A 173 -12.39 3.15 41.20
C HIS A 173 -11.48 3.13 42.44
N TYR A 174 -12.07 2.90 43.61
CA TYR A 174 -11.34 2.68 44.85
C TYR A 174 -11.09 1.17 45.05
N SER A 175 -9.82 0.76 45.15
CA SER A 175 -9.43 -0.55 45.66
C SER A 175 -8.69 -0.37 46.99
N GLY A 176 -9.32 -0.75 48.10
CA GLY A 176 -8.72 -0.67 49.43
C GLY A 176 -8.03 -1.98 49.83
N GLY A 177 -6.86 -1.84 50.45
CA GLY A 177 -6.17 -2.84 51.27
C GLY A 177 -5.96 -2.30 52.67
#